data_AF-A0A177SCJ4-F1
#
_entry.id   AF-A0A177SCJ4-F1
#
_cell.length_a   1.000
_cell.length_b   1.000
_cell.length_c   1.000
_cell.angle_alpha   90.00
_cell.angle_beta   90.00
_cell.angle_gamma   90.00
#
_symmetry.space_group_name_H-M   'P 1'
#
loop_
_entity.id
_entity.type
_entity.pdbx_description
1 polymer ?
#
loop_
_entity_poly.entity_id
_entity_poly.type
_entity_poly.pdbx_seq_one_letter_code
_entity_poly.pdbx_strand_id
1 'polypeptide(L)'
;MLVPLNASLLEKFNSTWGPEQAGLVLIGPEDPGALLQHLQLLDQIIGPDGHPIAFQLGALRTLEEMCEALPSGQRARLFGPITSAIWHTGEDFGEWLQMPAPVTVPTESDYSQRITLTSGDEAALNLAGRAWFFRHFSRCMIQRFPVFASEGNQLPMRRQLALFVEEAESIGLRLERDMRFYMELRLRYPQEAFSKDEQIRTLLGQSHIQGLVRLFEVSDRLSQTATRSF
;
A
#
# COMPACT_ATOMS: atom_id res chain seq x y z
N MET A 1 10.54 16.47 -13.92
CA MET A 1 11.25 16.74 -15.19
C MET A 1 11.44 15.41 -15.89
N LEU A 2 10.80 15.20 -17.04
CA LEU A 2 11.10 14.03 -17.88
C LEU A 2 12.36 14.35 -18.69
N VAL A 3 13.37 13.49 -18.61
CA VAL A 3 14.61 13.66 -19.37
C VAL A 3 14.83 12.38 -20.17
N PRO A 4 15.20 12.45 -21.46
CA PRO A 4 15.56 11.27 -22.22
C PRO A 4 16.65 10.49 -21.50
N LEU A 5 16.48 9.16 -21.39
CA LEU A 5 17.51 8.32 -20.79
C LEU A 5 18.77 8.40 -21.67
N ASN A 6 19.85 8.91 -21.09
CA ASN A 6 21.17 8.95 -21.71
C ASN A 6 22.19 8.25 -20.80
N ALA A 7 23.40 8.01 -21.31
CA ALA A 7 24.43 7.28 -20.56
C ALA A 7 24.73 7.92 -19.19
N SER A 8 24.78 9.25 -19.11
CA SER A 8 25.04 9.98 -17.86
C SER A 8 23.89 9.87 -16.85
N LEU A 9 22.64 9.88 -17.30
CA LEU A 9 21.47 9.67 -16.44
C LEU A 9 21.37 8.23 -15.97
N LEU A 10 21.69 7.27 -16.83
CA LEU A 10 21.76 5.86 -16.45
C LEU A 10 22.87 5.63 -15.41
N GLU A 11 24.03 6.24 -15.60
CA GLU A 11 25.13 6.19 -14.63
C GLU A 11 24.74 6.86 -13.30
N LYS A 12 24.04 8.00 -13.34
CA LYS A 12 23.55 8.68 -12.14
C LYS A 12 22.48 7.87 -11.41
N PHE A 13 21.60 7.20 -12.14
CA PHE A 13 20.65 6.24 -11.59
C PHE A 13 21.40 5.10 -10.90
N ASN A 14 22.32 4.43 -11.59
CA ASN A 14 23.04 3.28 -11.06
C ASN A 14 23.92 3.62 -9.84
N SER A 15 24.53 4.81 -9.83
CA SER A 15 25.47 5.22 -8.77
C SER A 15 24.81 5.90 -7.56
N THR A 16 23.63 6.51 -7.74
CA THR A 16 22.98 7.33 -6.70
C THR A 16 21.54 6.89 -6.46
N TRP A 17 20.65 7.04 -7.44
CA TRP A 17 19.20 6.89 -7.19
C TRP A 17 18.74 5.44 -7.01
N GLY A 18 19.34 4.50 -7.72
CA GLY A 18 19.09 3.07 -7.58
C GLY A 18 19.47 2.56 -6.18
N PRO A 19 20.70 2.85 -5.69
CA PRO A 19 21.10 2.56 -4.32
C PRO A 19 20.24 3.25 -3.25
N GLU A 20 19.80 4.49 -3.51
CA GLU A 20 18.87 5.24 -2.64
C GLU A 20 17.42 4.72 -2.73
N GLN A 21 17.17 3.69 -3.55
CA GLN A 21 15.84 3.06 -3.69
C GLN A 21 14.74 4.08 -4.06
N ALA A 22 15.13 5.15 -4.73
CA ALA A 22 14.30 6.30 -4.97
C ALA A 22 13.85 6.34 -6.44
N GLY A 23 12.54 6.33 -6.63
CA GLY A 23 11.90 6.80 -7.85
C GLY A 23 11.26 5.73 -8.73
N LEU A 24 10.93 6.19 -9.94
CA LEU A 24 10.19 5.49 -10.97
C LEU A 24 10.92 5.70 -12.29
N VAL A 25 11.24 4.62 -12.98
CA VAL A 25 11.77 4.63 -14.34
C VAL A 25 10.63 4.42 -15.31
N LEU A 26 10.44 5.37 -16.22
CA LEU A 26 9.44 5.30 -17.28
C LEU A 26 10.13 5.16 -18.64
N ILE A 27 9.70 4.19 -19.43
CA ILE A 27 10.03 4.06 -20.84
C ILE A 27 8.75 4.36 -21.62
N GLY A 28 8.83 5.30 -22.54
CA GLY A 28 7.70 5.77 -23.33
C GLY A 28 8.10 5.98 -24.80
N PRO A 29 7.23 6.62 -25.58
CA PRO A 29 7.48 6.92 -27.00
C PRO A 29 8.66 7.89 -27.15
N GLU A 30 9.28 7.89 -28.34
CA GLU A 30 10.38 8.81 -28.68
C GLU A 30 9.95 10.28 -28.62
N ASP A 31 8.68 10.56 -28.97
CA ASP A 31 8.09 11.89 -28.83
C ASP A 31 7.61 12.13 -27.37
N PRO A 32 8.24 13.04 -26.62
CA PRO A 32 7.86 13.31 -25.23
C PRO A 32 6.50 14.00 -25.09
N GLY A 33 5.94 14.59 -26.15
CA GLY A 33 4.68 15.32 -26.10
C GLY A 33 3.50 14.44 -25.65
N ALA A 34 3.37 13.26 -26.27
CA ALA A 34 2.33 12.29 -25.93
C ALA A 34 2.47 11.78 -24.48
N LEU A 35 3.70 11.54 -24.02
CA LEU A 35 3.95 11.11 -22.64
C LEU A 35 3.59 12.21 -21.63
N LEU A 36 4.00 13.46 -21.87
CA LEU A 36 3.69 14.58 -20.99
C LEU A 36 2.18 14.83 -20.89
N GLN A 37 1.48 14.81 -22.01
CA GLN A 37 0.02 14.94 -22.05
C GLN A 37 -0.64 13.83 -21.25
N HIS A 38 -0.19 12.58 -21.40
CA HIS A 38 -0.71 11.44 -20.65
C HIS A 38 -0.51 11.62 -19.14
N LEU A 39 0.68 12.00 -18.70
CA LEU A 39 0.96 12.21 -17.27
C LEU A 39 0.08 13.30 -16.66
N GLN A 40 -0.22 14.37 -17.39
CA GLN A 40 -1.14 15.42 -16.93
C GLN A 40 -2.59 14.95 -16.81
N LEU A 41 -2.99 13.97 -17.64
CA LEU A 41 -4.34 13.37 -17.56
C LEU A 41 -4.49 12.43 -16.36
N LEU A 42 -3.39 11.82 -15.89
CA LEU A 42 -3.40 10.96 -14.70
C LEU A 42 -3.74 11.72 -13.41
N ASP A 43 -3.49 13.04 -13.35
CA ASP A 43 -3.95 13.89 -12.25
C ASP A 43 -5.49 14.07 -12.23
N GLN A 44 -6.20 13.58 -13.24
CA GLN A 44 -7.64 13.79 -13.45
C GLN A 44 -8.44 12.48 -13.55
N ILE A 45 -8.06 11.45 -12.79
CA ILE A 45 -8.88 10.24 -12.65
C ILE A 45 -10.22 10.62 -12.02
N ILE A 46 -11.33 10.11 -12.55
CA ILE A 46 -12.67 10.36 -12.04
C ILE A 46 -13.16 9.10 -11.31
N GLY A 47 -13.59 9.26 -10.06
CA GLY A 47 -14.20 8.22 -9.26
C GLY A 47 -15.59 7.83 -9.74
N PRO A 48 -16.15 6.73 -9.21
CA PRO A 48 -17.50 6.27 -9.58
C PRO A 48 -18.61 7.23 -9.15
N ASP A 49 -18.33 8.11 -8.19
CA ASP A 49 -19.20 9.19 -7.74
C ASP A 49 -19.12 10.44 -8.63
N GLY A 50 -18.26 10.44 -9.65
CA GLY A 50 -18.04 11.56 -10.56
C GLY A 50 -17.05 12.61 -10.06
N HIS A 51 -16.45 12.43 -8.87
CA HIS A 51 -15.47 13.35 -8.33
C HIS A 51 -14.04 13.00 -8.75
N PRO A 52 -13.13 13.99 -8.86
CA PRO A 52 -11.73 13.72 -9.20
C PRO A 52 -11.00 13.02 -8.04
N ILE A 53 -10.17 12.04 -8.39
CA ILE A 53 -9.25 11.32 -7.52
C ILE A 53 -7.84 11.78 -7.88
N ALA A 54 -7.11 12.30 -6.90
CA ALA A 54 -5.71 12.64 -7.07
C ALA A 54 -4.88 11.37 -7.22
N PHE A 55 -4.24 11.19 -8.38
CA PHE A 55 -3.31 10.09 -8.63
C PHE A 55 -2.09 10.60 -9.37
N GLN A 56 -0.93 10.12 -8.96
CA GLN A 56 0.34 10.38 -9.62
C GLN A 56 1.12 9.08 -9.69
N LEU A 57 1.82 8.84 -10.80
CA LEU A 57 2.64 7.63 -10.93
C LEU A 57 3.74 7.52 -9.86
N GLY A 58 4.16 8.64 -9.26
CA GLY A 58 5.09 8.66 -8.13
C GLY A 58 4.51 8.16 -6.82
N ALA A 59 3.19 7.99 -6.70
CA ALA A 59 2.54 7.38 -5.54
C ALA A 59 2.66 5.85 -5.62
N LEU A 60 3.85 5.32 -5.33
CA LEU A 60 4.25 3.93 -5.63
C LEU A 60 3.29 2.88 -5.06
N ARG A 61 2.81 3.06 -3.83
CA ARG A 61 1.78 2.19 -3.25
C ARG A 61 0.49 2.19 -4.07
N THR A 62 -0.03 3.36 -4.41
CA THR A 62 -1.27 3.47 -5.20
C THR A 62 -1.07 2.91 -6.61
N LEU A 63 0.13 3.07 -7.19
CA LEU A 63 0.49 2.43 -8.46
C LEU A 63 0.44 0.90 -8.36
N GLU A 64 0.99 0.30 -7.30
CA GLU A 64 0.91 -1.14 -7.04
C GLU A 64 -0.56 -1.61 -6.92
N GLU A 65 -1.35 -0.93 -6.09
CA GLU A 65 -2.76 -1.23 -5.89
C GLU A 65 -3.55 -1.16 -7.21
N MET A 66 -3.29 -0.15 -8.04
CA MET A 66 -3.91 -0.03 -9.37
C MET A 66 -3.45 -1.13 -10.34
N CYS A 67 -2.18 -1.51 -10.31
CA CYS A 67 -1.68 -2.60 -11.14
C CYS A 67 -2.33 -3.95 -10.80
N GLU A 68 -2.56 -4.20 -9.51
CA GLU A 68 -3.20 -5.41 -9.01
C GLU A 68 -4.72 -5.42 -9.24
N ALA A 69 -5.39 -4.29 -9.02
CA ALA A 69 -6.84 -4.19 -9.02
C ALA A 69 -7.46 -4.01 -10.41
N LEU A 70 -6.86 -3.16 -11.25
CA LEU A 70 -7.55 -2.69 -12.45
C LEU A 70 -7.62 -3.79 -13.53
N PRO A 71 -8.76 -3.91 -14.23
CA PRO A 71 -8.87 -4.79 -15.38
C PRO A 71 -7.90 -4.34 -16.49
N SER A 72 -7.58 -5.27 -17.38
CA SER A 72 -6.58 -5.05 -18.43
C SER A 72 -6.81 -3.79 -19.27
N GLY A 73 -8.07 -3.48 -19.60
CA GLY A 73 -8.43 -2.26 -20.34
C GLY A 73 -8.18 -0.96 -19.56
N GLN A 74 -8.59 -0.88 -18.28
CA GLN A 74 -8.33 0.31 -17.45
C GLN A 74 -6.84 0.47 -17.16
N ARG A 75 -6.11 -0.65 -16.98
CA ARG A 75 -4.66 -0.64 -16.81
C ARG A 75 -3.93 -0.20 -18.09
N ALA A 76 -4.40 -0.61 -19.28
CA ALA A 76 -3.89 -0.11 -20.55
C ALA A 76 -4.09 1.41 -20.67
N ARG A 77 -5.23 1.93 -20.21
CA ARG A 77 -5.47 3.38 -20.14
C ARG A 77 -4.60 4.08 -19.10
N LEU A 78 -4.36 3.47 -17.94
CA LEU A 78 -3.47 3.99 -16.90
C LEU A 78 -2.04 4.19 -17.41
N PHE A 79 -1.51 3.19 -18.11
CA PHE A 79 -0.15 3.28 -18.65
C PHE A 79 -0.08 4.04 -19.98
N GLY A 80 -1.14 4.01 -20.77
CA GLY A 80 -1.26 4.78 -21.99
C GLY A 80 -0.07 4.54 -22.94
N PRO A 81 0.68 5.59 -23.34
CA PRO A 81 1.86 5.45 -24.19
C PRO A 81 3.09 4.87 -23.47
N ILE A 82 3.05 4.65 -22.15
CA ILE A 82 4.18 4.11 -21.38
C ILE A 82 4.34 2.62 -21.73
N THR A 83 5.51 2.24 -22.23
CA THR A 83 5.84 0.87 -22.66
C THR A 83 6.46 0.04 -21.55
N SER A 84 7.14 0.69 -20.59
CA SER A 84 7.65 0.05 -19.38
C SER A 84 7.69 1.04 -18.23
N ALA A 85 7.40 0.56 -17.03
CA ALA A 85 7.43 1.32 -15.79
C ALA A 85 8.04 0.41 -14.73
N ILE A 86 9.12 0.86 -14.10
CA ILE A 86 9.87 0.10 -13.11
C ILE A 86 10.01 0.98 -11.87
N TRP A 87 9.62 0.46 -10.71
CA TRP A 87 9.66 1.21 -9.45
C TRP A 87 10.10 0.34 -8.29
N HIS A 88 10.57 0.99 -7.24
CA HIS A 88 10.99 0.31 -6.02
C HIS A 88 9.83 0.24 -5.01
N THR A 89 9.69 -0.87 -4.28
CA THR A 89 8.63 -1.07 -3.27
C THR A 89 8.81 -0.27 -1.96
N GLY A 90 9.85 0.59 -1.92
CA GLY A 90 10.25 1.36 -0.74
C GLY A 90 11.27 0.65 0.16
N GLU A 91 11.71 1.35 1.21
CA GLU A 91 12.86 0.98 2.05
C GLU A 91 12.69 -0.36 2.78
N ASP A 92 11.47 -0.77 3.07
CA ASP A 92 11.20 -1.91 3.95
C ASP A 92 11.62 -3.27 3.34
N PHE A 93 11.63 -3.38 2.01
CA PHE A 93 11.67 -4.69 1.34
C PHE A 93 12.67 -4.85 0.19
N GLY A 94 13.19 -3.76 -0.38
CA GLY A 94 14.30 -3.86 -1.34
C GLY A 94 13.96 -4.48 -2.70
N GLU A 95 12.67 -4.54 -3.07
CA GLU A 95 12.22 -5.17 -4.32
C GLU A 95 11.90 -4.12 -5.39
N TRP A 96 12.35 -4.40 -6.62
CA TRP A 96 11.95 -3.66 -7.82
C TRP A 96 10.78 -4.37 -8.50
N LEU A 97 9.70 -3.63 -8.73
CA LEU A 97 8.54 -4.06 -9.48
C LEU A 97 8.54 -3.44 -10.86
N GLN A 98 7.87 -4.13 -11.78
CA GLN A 98 7.66 -3.65 -13.15
C GLN A 98 6.17 -3.70 -13.44
N MET A 99 5.69 -2.81 -14.32
CA MET A 99 4.34 -2.90 -14.85
C MET A 99 4.09 -4.32 -15.37
N PRO A 100 2.88 -4.86 -15.20
CA PRO A 100 2.48 -6.09 -15.89
C PRO A 100 2.70 -5.93 -17.39
N ALA A 101 3.08 -7.00 -18.09
CA ALA A 101 3.36 -6.99 -19.52
C ALA A 101 2.29 -6.21 -20.30
N PRO A 102 2.69 -5.42 -21.32
CA PRO A 102 1.79 -4.47 -21.95
C PRO A 102 0.55 -5.20 -22.46
N VAL A 103 -0.60 -4.78 -21.92
CA VAL A 103 -1.89 -5.24 -22.42
C VAL A 103 -1.99 -4.69 -23.83
N THR A 104 -2.15 -5.59 -24.81
CA THR A 104 -2.30 -5.24 -26.22
C THR A 104 -3.32 -4.11 -26.35
N VAL A 105 -2.82 -2.94 -26.73
CA VAL A 105 -3.64 -1.73 -26.81
C VAL A 105 -4.63 -1.92 -27.96
N PRO A 106 -5.94 -1.71 -27.75
CA PRO A 106 -6.86 -1.51 -28.86
C PRO A 106 -6.33 -0.38 -29.74
N THR A 107 -6.18 -0.63 -31.03
CA THR A 107 -5.54 0.24 -32.04
C THR A 107 -6.14 1.65 -32.13
N GLU A 108 -7.28 1.89 -31.48
CA GLU A 108 -8.05 3.14 -31.42
C GLU A 108 -8.19 3.71 -29.99
N SER A 109 -7.27 3.38 -29.08
CA SER A 109 -7.35 3.90 -27.71
C SER A 109 -6.93 5.37 -27.69
N ASP A 110 -7.93 6.25 -27.67
CA ASP A 110 -7.74 7.68 -27.42
C ASP A 110 -7.29 7.88 -25.97
N TYR A 111 -5.98 7.89 -25.75
CA TYR A 111 -5.37 8.18 -24.45
C TYR A 111 -5.66 9.61 -23.95
N SER A 112 -6.29 10.46 -24.76
CA SER A 112 -6.72 11.79 -24.33
C SER A 112 -7.95 11.78 -23.42
N GLN A 113 -8.67 10.65 -23.33
CA GLN A 113 -9.85 10.54 -22.47
C GLN A 113 -9.49 10.27 -21.01
N ARG A 114 -10.06 11.08 -20.11
CA ARG A 114 -9.97 10.89 -18.66
C ARG A 114 -10.34 9.47 -18.24
N ILE A 115 -9.55 8.90 -17.34
CA ILE A 115 -9.83 7.59 -16.75
C ILE A 115 -11.01 7.76 -15.79
N THR A 116 -12.10 7.06 -16.05
CA THR A 116 -13.27 7.01 -15.16
C THR A 116 -13.34 5.63 -14.55
N LEU A 117 -13.27 5.56 -13.23
CA LEU A 117 -13.39 4.34 -12.46
C LEU A 117 -14.87 3.98 -12.29
N THR A 118 -15.17 2.70 -12.44
CA THR A 118 -16.48 2.14 -12.09
C THR A 118 -16.53 1.78 -10.60
N SER A 119 -17.74 1.55 -10.06
CA SER A 119 -17.87 1.03 -8.69
C SER A 119 -17.21 -0.35 -8.52
N GLY A 120 -17.11 -1.12 -9.61
CA GLY A 120 -16.36 -2.37 -9.62
C GLY A 120 -14.85 -2.15 -9.49
N ASP A 121 -14.30 -1.14 -10.17
CA ASP A 121 -12.89 -0.76 -10.06
C ASP A 121 -12.57 -0.29 -8.63
N GLU A 122 -13.45 0.51 -8.01
CA GLU A 122 -13.30 0.95 -6.62
C GLU A 122 -13.30 -0.23 -5.63
N ALA A 123 -14.23 -1.17 -5.79
CA ALA A 123 -14.27 -2.37 -4.95
C ALA A 123 -13.00 -3.22 -5.10
N ALA A 124 -12.49 -3.36 -6.32
CA ALA A 124 -11.25 -4.06 -6.60
C ALA A 124 -10.03 -3.33 -5.99
N LEU A 125 -9.98 -2.00 -6.06
CA LEU A 125 -8.93 -1.18 -5.44
C LEU A 125 -8.95 -1.30 -3.92
N ASN A 126 -10.14 -1.28 -3.29
CA ASN A 126 -10.29 -1.52 -1.86
C ASN A 126 -9.78 -2.90 -1.44
N LEU A 127 -10.04 -3.93 -2.25
CA LEU A 127 -9.52 -5.27 -2.01
C LEU A 127 -7.99 -5.34 -2.18
N ALA A 128 -7.44 -4.73 -3.23
CA ALA A 128 -6.01 -4.67 -3.46
C ALA A 128 -5.28 -3.89 -2.36
N GLY A 129 -5.82 -2.76 -1.91
CA GLY A 129 -5.27 -2.00 -0.78
C GLY A 129 -5.27 -2.79 0.52
N ARG A 130 -6.32 -3.56 0.80
CA ARG A 130 -6.35 -4.50 1.94
C ARG A 130 -5.31 -5.60 1.79
N ALA A 131 -5.19 -6.21 0.60
CA ALA A 131 -4.21 -7.25 0.34
C ALA A 131 -2.77 -6.73 0.49
N TRP A 132 -2.48 -5.56 -0.06
CA TRP A 132 -1.20 -4.86 0.08
C TRP A 132 -0.88 -4.62 1.55
N PHE A 133 -1.84 -4.07 2.31
CA PHE A 133 -1.69 -3.82 3.74
C PHE A 133 -1.27 -5.08 4.50
N PHE A 134 -1.98 -6.20 4.30
CA PHE A 134 -1.65 -7.46 4.99
C PHE A 134 -0.29 -8.02 4.58
N ARG A 135 0.08 -7.96 3.29
CA ARG A 135 1.40 -8.41 2.82
C ARG A 135 2.51 -7.56 3.43
N HIS A 136 2.39 -6.22 3.34
CA HIS A 136 3.35 -5.27 3.89
C HIS A 136 3.50 -5.47 5.41
N PHE A 137 2.39 -5.43 6.15
CA PHE A 137 2.42 -5.56 7.60
C PHE A 137 2.97 -6.92 8.05
N SER A 138 2.59 -8.02 7.40
CA SER A 138 3.13 -9.36 7.71
C SER A 138 4.65 -9.41 7.55
N ARG A 139 5.18 -8.84 6.46
CA ARG A 139 6.63 -8.80 6.23
C ARG A 139 7.34 -7.95 7.28
N CYS A 140 6.80 -6.79 7.64
CA CYS A 140 7.34 -5.97 8.74
C CYS A 140 7.36 -6.74 10.06
N MET A 141 6.30 -7.49 10.38
CA MET A 141 6.24 -8.29 11.61
C MET A 141 7.25 -9.44 11.61
N ILE A 142 7.48 -10.09 10.45
CA ILE A 142 8.52 -11.12 10.31
C ILE A 142 9.92 -10.55 10.56
N GLN A 143 10.23 -9.38 9.99
CA GLN A 143 11.52 -8.71 10.22
C GLN A 143 11.68 -8.26 11.68
N ARG A 144 10.60 -7.76 12.29
CA ARG A 144 10.62 -7.22 13.66
C ARG A 144 10.61 -8.30 14.75
N PHE A 145 9.94 -9.42 14.50
CA PHE A 145 9.77 -10.52 15.44
C PHE A 145 10.27 -11.83 14.82
N PRO A 146 11.52 -12.24 15.09
CA PRO A 146 12.13 -13.41 14.47
C PRO A 146 11.38 -14.73 14.69
N VAL A 147 10.53 -14.82 15.72
CA VAL A 147 9.66 -15.98 15.96
C VAL A 147 8.76 -16.31 14.76
N PHE A 148 8.39 -15.29 13.96
CA PHE A 148 7.57 -15.47 12.77
C PHE A 148 8.37 -15.74 11.49
N ALA A 149 9.71 -15.85 11.55
CA ALA A 149 10.52 -16.07 10.36
C ALA A 149 10.27 -17.42 9.69
N SER A 150 9.96 -18.46 10.47
CA SER A 150 9.68 -19.80 9.93
C SER A 150 8.32 -19.87 9.22
N GLU A 151 8.25 -20.58 8.09
CA GLU A 151 6.99 -20.76 7.34
C GLU A 151 5.86 -21.34 8.22
N GLY A 152 6.21 -22.23 9.16
CA GLY A 152 5.29 -22.81 10.12
C GLY A 152 4.60 -21.79 11.05
N ASN A 153 5.26 -20.67 11.34
CA ASN A 153 4.73 -19.60 12.18
C ASN A 153 4.11 -18.45 11.37
N GLN A 154 4.48 -18.30 10.09
CA GLN A 154 3.93 -17.26 9.22
C GLN A 154 2.42 -17.44 8.95
N LEU A 155 1.97 -18.67 8.66
CA LEU A 155 0.56 -18.92 8.36
C LEU A 155 -0.35 -18.67 9.59
N PRO A 156 -0.05 -19.19 10.80
CA PRO A 156 -0.77 -18.83 12.02
C PRO A 156 -0.81 -17.32 12.29
N MET A 157 0.34 -16.63 12.16
CA MET A 157 0.41 -15.19 12.33
C MET A 157 -0.54 -14.48 11.36
N ARG A 158 -0.51 -14.80 10.06
CA ARG A 158 -1.41 -14.18 9.07
C ARG A 158 -2.89 -14.39 9.41
N ARG A 159 -3.27 -15.56 9.94
CA ARG A 159 -4.63 -15.82 10.42
C ARG A 159 -5.00 -14.95 11.62
N GLN A 160 -4.09 -14.79 12.58
CA GLN A 160 -4.29 -13.90 13.72
C GLN A 160 -4.46 -12.44 13.29
N LEU A 161 -3.64 -11.99 12.34
CA LEU A 161 -3.73 -10.63 11.79
C LEU A 161 -5.11 -10.34 11.19
N ALA A 162 -5.71 -11.30 10.47
CA ALA A 162 -7.05 -11.16 9.93
C ALA A 162 -8.09 -10.95 11.05
N LEU A 163 -8.02 -11.75 12.13
CA LEU A 163 -8.89 -11.58 13.29
C LEU A 163 -8.67 -10.22 13.99
N PHE A 164 -7.43 -9.78 14.13
CA PHE A 164 -7.11 -8.52 14.78
C PHE A 164 -7.59 -7.30 13.99
N VAL A 165 -7.72 -7.39 12.65
CA VAL A 165 -8.35 -6.34 11.86
C VAL A 165 -9.85 -6.26 12.16
N GLU A 166 -10.55 -7.39 12.19
CA GLU A 166 -11.98 -7.42 12.55
C GLU A 166 -12.21 -6.87 13.97
N GLU A 167 -11.34 -7.26 14.93
CA GLU A 167 -11.35 -6.70 16.28
C GLU A 167 -11.14 -5.17 16.25
N ALA A 168 -10.11 -4.68 15.55
CA ALA A 168 -9.78 -3.26 15.45
C ALA A 168 -10.93 -2.43 14.85
N GLU A 169 -11.57 -2.95 13.80
CA GLU A 169 -12.74 -2.32 13.16
C GLU A 169 -13.91 -2.25 14.16
N SER A 170 -14.14 -3.30 14.96
CA SER A 170 -15.22 -3.35 15.95
C SER A 170 -15.08 -2.32 17.08
N ILE A 171 -13.84 -1.94 17.45
CA ILE A 171 -13.55 -0.90 18.45
C ILE A 171 -13.36 0.50 17.83
N GLY A 172 -13.67 0.62 16.53
CA GLY A 172 -13.71 1.90 15.81
C GLY A 172 -12.35 2.41 15.33
N LEU A 173 -11.33 1.55 15.22
CA LEU A 173 -10.07 1.92 14.56
C LEU A 173 -10.27 1.83 13.04
N ARG A 174 -10.16 2.98 12.35
CA ARG A 174 -10.38 3.08 10.89
C ARG A 174 -9.12 3.43 10.11
N LEU A 175 -8.17 4.09 10.75
CA LEU A 175 -6.93 4.52 10.10
C LEU A 175 -5.93 3.36 10.12
N GLU A 176 -5.23 3.17 9.00
CA GLU A 176 -4.24 2.10 8.88
C GLU A 176 -3.15 2.19 9.96
N ARG A 177 -2.70 3.41 10.30
CA ARG A 177 -1.70 3.61 11.38
C ARG A 177 -2.19 3.09 12.74
N ASP A 178 -3.47 3.28 13.04
CA ASP A 178 -4.08 2.86 14.29
C ASP A 178 -4.24 1.34 14.31
N MET A 179 -4.69 0.75 13.18
CA MET A 179 -4.77 -0.69 12.99
C MET A 179 -3.41 -1.37 13.14
N ARG A 180 -2.36 -0.85 12.48
CA ARG A 180 -0.98 -1.36 12.61
C ARG A 180 -0.53 -1.40 14.05
N PHE A 181 -0.75 -0.30 14.78
CA PHE A 181 -0.30 -0.23 16.16
C PHE A 181 -1.07 -1.20 17.06
N TYR A 182 -2.40 -1.29 16.90
CA TYR A 182 -3.21 -2.26 17.64
C TYR A 182 -2.79 -3.72 17.34
N MET A 183 -2.65 -4.09 16.06
CA MET A 183 -2.28 -5.44 15.65
C MET A 183 -0.88 -5.82 16.16
N GLU A 184 0.06 -4.89 16.18
CA GLU A 184 1.38 -5.10 16.78
C GLU A 184 1.28 -5.37 18.29
N LEU A 185 0.46 -4.61 19.02
CA LEU A 185 0.22 -4.86 20.44
C LEU A 185 -0.41 -6.24 20.66
N ARG A 186 -1.37 -6.64 19.81
CA ARG A 186 -2.02 -7.96 19.88
C ARG A 186 -1.08 -9.12 19.57
N LEU A 187 -0.06 -8.91 18.73
CA LEU A 187 1.01 -9.90 18.52
C LEU A 187 2.00 -9.96 19.68
N ARG A 188 2.29 -8.82 20.34
CA ARG A 188 3.29 -8.73 21.41
C ARG A 188 2.79 -9.20 22.77
N TYR A 189 1.49 -9.11 23.02
CA TYR A 189 0.90 -9.35 24.34
C TYR A 189 -0.19 -10.42 24.30
N PRO A 190 -0.33 -11.21 25.37
CA PRO A 190 -1.27 -12.32 25.40
C PRO A 190 -2.73 -11.85 25.37
N GLN A 191 -3.62 -12.68 24.85
CA GLN A 191 -5.06 -12.37 24.77
C GLN A 191 -5.68 -12.09 26.15
N GLU A 192 -5.19 -12.74 27.20
CA GLU A 192 -5.64 -12.50 28.57
C GLU A 192 -5.44 -11.05 29.00
N ALA A 193 -4.38 -10.38 28.54
CA ALA A 193 -4.12 -8.98 28.89
C ALA A 193 -5.24 -8.05 28.34
N PHE A 194 -5.73 -8.32 27.13
CA PHE A 194 -6.80 -7.53 26.52
C PHE A 194 -8.20 -7.89 27.03
N SER A 195 -8.40 -9.16 27.41
CA SER A 195 -9.72 -9.65 27.81
C SER A 195 -10.01 -9.52 29.31
N LYS A 196 -8.99 -9.62 30.17
CA LYS A 196 -9.15 -9.61 31.63
C LYS A 196 -8.88 -8.24 32.27
N ASP A 197 -8.02 -7.41 31.67
CA ASP A 197 -7.77 -6.06 32.20
C ASP A 197 -8.94 -5.14 31.86
N GLU A 198 -9.71 -4.76 32.88
CA GLU A 198 -10.86 -3.87 32.74
C GLU A 198 -10.46 -2.50 32.20
N GLN A 199 -9.31 -1.96 32.62
CA GLN A 199 -8.86 -0.64 32.16
C GLN A 199 -8.55 -0.66 30.67
N ILE A 200 -7.90 -1.71 30.17
CA ILE A 200 -7.65 -1.88 28.73
C ILE A 200 -8.97 -1.95 27.96
N ARG A 201 -9.94 -2.74 28.43
CA ARG A 201 -11.26 -2.83 27.78
C ARG A 201 -11.98 -1.49 27.76
N THR A 202 -11.94 -0.73 28.85
CA THR A 202 -12.54 0.61 28.93
C THR A 202 -11.88 1.55 27.92
N LEU A 203 -10.55 1.59 27.87
CA LEU A 203 -9.80 2.43 26.92
C LEU A 203 -10.13 2.10 25.46
N LEU A 204 -10.13 0.82 25.10
CA LEU A 204 -10.47 0.38 23.74
C LEU A 204 -11.92 0.74 23.38
N GLY A 205 -12.85 0.65 24.34
CA GLY A 205 -14.26 0.98 24.17
C GLY A 205 -14.58 2.48 24.01
N GLN A 206 -13.63 3.39 24.27
CA GLN A 206 -13.84 4.84 24.16
C GLN A 206 -13.76 5.33 22.69
N SER A 207 -14.65 4.84 21.82
CA SER A 207 -14.66 5.13 20.38
C SER A 207 -14.76 6.63 20.01
N HIS A 208 -15.19 7.48 20.94
CA HIS A 208 -15.22 8.93 20.80
C HIS A 208 -13.83 9.59 20.89
N ILE A 209 -12.82 8.90 21.40
CA ILE A 209 -11.43 9.36 21.50
C ILE A 209 -10.64 8.89 20.27
N GLN A 210 -9.68 9.70 19.82
CA GLN A 210 -8.78 9.33 18.72
C GLN A 210 -8.08 7.98 19.00
N GLY A 211 -8.00 7.12 17.98
CA GLY A 211 -7.50 5.75 18.12
C GLY A 211 -6.08 5.68 18.68
N LEU A 212 -5.13 6.43 18.11
CA LEU A 212 -3.75 6.43 18.61
C LEU A 212 -3.61 6.82 20.08
N VAL A 213 -4.39 7.79 20.57
CA VAL A 213 -4.32 8.22 21.97
C VAL A 213 -4.69 7.05 22.89
N ARG A 214 -5.81 6.39 22.60
CA ARG A 214 -6.23 5.18 23.33
C ARG A 214 -5.17 4.08 23.27
N LEU A 215 -4.58 3.86 22.10
CA LEU A 215 -3.59 2.80 21.90
C LEU A 215 -2.26 3.08 22.61
N PHE A 216 -1.86 4.33 22.76
CA PHE A 216 -0.70 4.68 23.60
C PHE A 216 -0.96 4.36 25.07
N GLU A 217 -2.12 4.75 25.60
CA GLU A 217 -2.48 4.43 26.99
C GLU A 217 -2.60 2.91 27.23
N VAL A 218 -3.16 2.18 26.25
CA VAL A 218 -3.20 0.71 26.28
C VAL A 218 -1.78 0.12 26.24
N SER A 219 -0.90 0.63 25.39
CA SER A 219 0.51 0.20 25.33
C SER A 219 1.23 0.42 26.66
N ASP A 220 1.05 1.59 27.27
CA ASP A 220 1.63 1.91 28.58
C ASP A 220 1.14 0.95 29.65
N ARG A 221 -0.18 0.70 29.69
CA ARG A 221 -0.78 -0.25 30.62
C ARG A 221 -0.25 -1.67 30.42
N LEU A 222 -0.22 -2.16 29.18
CA LEU A 222 0.33 -3.47 28.82
C LEU A 222 1.80 -3.62 29.22
N SER A 223 2.60 -2.56 29.08
CA SER A 223 4.01 -2.58 29.48
C SER A 223 4.22 -2.73 30.99
N GLN A 224 3.24 -2.30 31.80
CA GLN A 224 3.31 -2.36 33.26
C GLN A 224 2.74 -3.66 33.82
N THR A 225 1.73 -4.25 33.17
CA THR A 225 0.94 -5.33 33.78
C THR A 225 1.05 -6.67 33.06
N ALA A 226 1.50 -6.70 31.81
CA ALA A 226 1.50 -7.92 31.00
C ALA A 226 2.92 -8.41 30.72
N THR A 227 3.12 -9.71 30.90
CA THR A 227 4.28 -10.42 30.34
C THR A 227 4.10 -10.53 28.84
N ARG A 228 5.17 -10.25 28.08
CA ARG A 228 5.13 -10.32 26.61
C ARG A 228 4.96 -11.77 26.14
N SER A 229 4.20 -11.95 25.07
CA SER A 229 4.08 -13.20 24.33
C SER A 229 5.11 -13.22 23.22
N PHE A 230 5.96 -14.24 23.16
CA PHE A 230 6.75 -14.56 21.97
C PHE A 230 6.81 -16.08 21.83
#